data_AF-A0ABD6CUT2-F1
#
_entry.id   AF-A0ABD6CUT2-F1
#
_cell.length_a   1.000
_cell.length_b   1.000
_cell.length_c   1.000
_cell.angle_alpha   90.00
_cell.angle_beta   90.00
_cell.angle_gamma   90.00
#
_symmetry.space_group_name_H-M   'P 1'
#
loop_
_entity.id
_entity.type
_entity.pdbx_description
1 polymer ?
#
loop_
_entity_poly.entity_id
_entity_poly.type
_entity_poly.pdbx_seq_one_letter_code
_entity_poly.pdbx_strand_id
1 'polypeptide(L)'
;MDTELKRLIDGLFADIACYNCGTEFVIQANRLTREDDGLYTTPHSCPGCEAEYEITVENDRQLLSYEANRLDEDDNHVNMFSSSRKESLHRQTHPMRELVEGFGELNVALAILWENRDRIHDACDTFRDEGFDDKGAEFGRRVNTDVHNYIASAYTFNQILQTIEPNIPTDGPVEKAKEEFEEEERLIMGLRVYAQHNLSLPFRYGQFIDENTGSTEMTLSVGLEEVNVIESDIDTYGPDGYRKGADHHYEKVEGDTINIERRINFHYEAAEELVEAIGEHAEAEHGDELEDYRESATYDAER
;
A
#
# COMPACT_ATOMS: atom_id res chain seq x y z
N MET A 1 -7.78 -11.40 -32.96
CA MET A 1 -7.17 -10.61 -31.89
C MET A 1 -7.15 -11.47 -30.65
N ASP A 2 -5.95 -11.80 -30.17
CA ASP A 2 -5.76 -12.52 -28.90
C ASP A 2 -6.14 -11.62 -27.69
N THR A 3 -6.15 -12.23 -26.51
CA THR A 3 -6.57 -11.57 -25.26
C THR A 3 -5.61 -10.46 -24.83
N GLU A 4 -4.31 -10.64 -25.08
CA GLU A 4 -3.26 -9.70 -24.73
C GLU A 4 -3.39 -8.41 -25.55
N LEU A 5 -3.49 -8.53 -26.87
CA LEU A 5 -3.68 -7.38 -27.76
C LEU A 5 -4.99 -6.63 -27.45
N LYS A 6 -6.07 -7.33 -27.08
CA LYS A 6 -7.31 -6.69 -26.63
C LYS A 6 -7.07 -5.83 -25.39
N ARG A 7 -6.40 -6.38 -24.37
CA ARG A 7 -6.07 -5.68 -23.13
C ARG A 7 -5.24 -4.42 -23.38
N LEU A 8 -4.23 -4.51 -24.24
CA LEU A 8 -3.38 -3.36 -24.57
C LEU A 8 -4.17 -2.27 -25.32
N ILE A 9 -5.06 -2.65 -26.23
CA ILE A 9 -5.94 -1.71 -26.95
C ILE A 9 -6.93 -1.05 -25.99
N ASP A 10 -7.57 -1.83 -25.10
CA ASP A 10 -8.47 -1.28 -24.08
C ASP A 10 -7.73 -0.30 -23.16
N GLY A 11 -6.48 -0.59 -22.79
CA GLY A 11 -5.61 0.34 -22.06
C GLY A 11 -5.27 1.62 -22.83
N LEU A 12 -4.98 1.48 -24.13
CA LEU A 12 -4.75 2.63 -25.02
C LEU A 12 -6.00 3.53 -25.12
N PHE A 13 -7.19 2.97 -24.88
CA PHE A 13 -8.48 3.65 -24.95
C PHE A 13 -8.98 4.27 -23.63
N ALA A 14 -8.27 4.09 -22.51
CA ALA A 14 -8.77 4.38 -21.17
C ALA A 14 -9.23 5.85 -20.93
N ASP A 15 -8.65 6.82 -21.65
CA ASP A 15 -8.94 8.26 -21.45
C ASP A 15 -9.37 8.97 -22.75
N ILE A 16 -10.00 8.26 -23.68
CA ILE A 16 -10.44 8.86 -24.94
C ILE A 16 -11.72 9.67 -24.72
N ALA A 17 -11.73 10.91 -25.19
CA ALA A 17 -12.92 11.76 -25.15
C ALA A 17 -13.18 12.42 -26.50
N CYS A 18 -14.47 12.55 -26.86
CA CYS A 18 -14.92 13.23 -28.06
C CYS A 18 -14.36 14.65 -28.14
N TYR A 19 -13.62 14.97 -29.19
CA TYR A 19 -13.11 16.32 -29.39
C TYR A 19 -14.22 17.38 -29.49
N ASN A 20 -15.39 17.03 -30.01
CA ASN A 20 -16.49 17.97 -30.24
C ASN A 20 -17.27 18.35 -28.96
N CYS A 21 -17.50 17.40 -28.06
CA CYS A 21 -18.35 17.62 -26.88
C CYS A 21 -17.73 17.21 -25.54
N GLY A 22 -16.50 16.70 -25.54
CA GLY A 22 -15.79 16.23 -24.34
C GLY A 22 -16.37 14.97 -23.69
N THR A 23 -17.36 14.33 -24.31
CA THR A 23 -17.93 13.08 -23.79
C THR A 23 -16.96 11.93 -23.99
N GLU A 24 -16.68 11.18 -22.93
CA GLU A 24 -15.81 10.00 -22.96
C GLU A 24 -16.28 8.96 -23.98
N PHE A 25 -15.32 8.39 -24.70
CA PHE A 25 -15.54 7.30 -25.66
C PHE A 25 -15.40 5.97 -24.95
N VAL A 26 -16.49 5.20 -24.92
CA VAL A 26 -16.46 3.81 -24.44
C VAL A 26 -16.27 2.90 -25.65
N ILE A 27 -15.01 2.75 -26.08
CA ILE A 27 -14.61 1.86 -27.17
C ILE A 27 -14.02 0.59 -26.56
N GLN A 28 -14.45 -0.58 -27.05
CA GLN A 28 -13.95 -1.88 -26.62
C GLN A 28 -13.18 -2.52 -27.76
N ALA A 29 -11.99 -3.06 -27.48
CA ALA A 29 -11.14 -3.73 -28.46
C ALA A 29 -11.84 -4.89 -29.17
N ASN A 30 -12.80 -5.54 -28.51
CA ASN A 30 -13.59 -6.62 -29.09
C ASN A 30 -14.53 -6.19 -30.24
N ARG A 31 -14.77 -4.89 -30.43
CA ARG A 31 -15.58 -4.32 -31.53
C ARG A 31 -14.76 -3.99 -32.78
N LEU A 32 -13.44 -4.11 -32.69
CA LEU A 32 -12.54 -3.88 -33.80
C LEU A 32 -12.58 -5.04 -34.79
N THR A 33 -12.68 -4.70 -36.07
CA THR A 33 -12.57 -5.61 -37.20
C THR A 33 -11.16 -5.52 -37.77
N ARG A 34 -10.56 -6.65 -38.15
CA ARG A 34 -9.23 -6.66 -38.75
C ARG A 34 -9.36 -6.40 -40.25
N GLU A 35 -8.72 -5.34 -40.73
CA GLU A 35 -8.69 -4.97 -42.14
C GLU A 35 -7.40 -5.47 -42.82
N ASP A 36 -6.25 -5.37 -42.15
CA ASP A 36 -4.95 -5.85 -42.64
C ASP A 36 -4.10 -6.44 -41.49
N ASP A 37 -2.88 -6.88 -41.80
CA ASP A 37 -1.92 -7.30 -40.79
C ASP A 37 -1.51 -6.12 -39.90
N GLY A 38 -1.88 -6.21 -38.62
CA GLY A 38 -1.66 -5.13 -37.66
C GLY A 38 -2.63 -3.94 -37.75
N LEU A 39 -3.60 -3.95 -38.67
CA LEU A 39 -4.56 -2.85 -38.83
C LEU A 39 -5.99 -3.29 -38.45
N TYR A 40 -6.60 -2.53 -37.55
CA TYR A 40 -7.95 -2.79 -37.07
C TYR A 40 -8.82 -1.53 -37.11
N THR A 41 -10.11 -1.68 -37.43
CA THR A 41 -11.03 -0.55 -37.53
C THR A 41 -12.37 -0.81 -36.84
N THR A 42 -13.04 0.24 -36.39
CA THR A 42 -14.44 0.16 -35.96
C THR A 42 -15.14 1.52 -36.12
N PRO A 43 -16.37 1.56 -36.63
CA PRO A 43 -17.17 2.77 -36.58
C PRO A 43 -17.62 3.06 -35.14
N HIS A 44 -17.58 4.32 -34.73
CA HIS A 44 -17.99 4.78 -33.41
C HIS A 44 -18.79 6.08 -33.50
N SER A 45 -20.02 6.07 -33.01
CA SER A 45 -20.84 7.28 -32.87
C SER A 45 -20.70 7.83 -31.46
N CYS A 46 -20.33 9.11 -31.35
CA CYS A 46 -20.21 9.77 -30.05
C CYS A 46 -21.57 9.79 -29.33
N PRO A 47 -21.67 9.31 -28.08
CA PRO A 47 -22.95 9.28 -27.36
C PRO A 47 -23.46 10.66 -26.95
N GLY A 48 -22.60 11.69 -26.91
CA GLY A 48 -22.96 13.04 -26.49
C GLY A 48 -23.38 13.98 -27.63
N CYS A 49 -22.85 13.79 -28.84
CA CYS A 49 -23.10 14.70 -29.97
C CYS A 49 -23.42 13.99 -31.29
N GLU A 50 -23.55 12.67 -31.28
CA GLU A 50 -23.87 11.82 -32.44
C GLU A 50 -22.87 11.88 -33.61
N ALA A 51 -21.76 12.62 -33.46
CA ALA A 51 -20.70 12.65 -34.46
C ALA A 51 -20.14 11.25 -34.71
N GLU A 52 -20.01 10.89 -35.99
CA GLU A 52 -19.51 9.57 -36.42
C GLU A 52 -18.00 9.61 -36.67
N TYR A 53 -17.31 8.63 -36.11
CA TYR A 53 -15.87 8.44 -36.21
C TYR A 53 -15.57 7.05 -36.77
N GLU A 54 -14.53 6.94 -37.58
CA GLU A 54 -13.82 5.69 -37.85
C GLU A 54 -12.61 5.64 -36.92
N ILE A 55 -12.61 4.67 -36.01
CA ILE A 55 -11.48 4.41 -35.11
C ILE A 55 -10.59 3.39 -35.80
N THR A 56 -9.35 3.78 -36.07
CA THR A 56 -8.31 2.91 -36.62
C THR A 56 -7.29 2.64 -35.52
N VAL A 57 -6.88 1.38 -35.39
CA VAL A 57 -5.81 0.94 -34.49
C VAL A 57 -4.72 0.28 -35.30
N GLU A 58 -3.50 0.80 -35.16
CA GLU A 58 -2.30 0.23 -35.73
C GLU A 58 -1.48 -0.48 -34.64
N ASN A 59 -1.20 -1.75 -34.90
CA ASN A 59 -0.42 -2.64 -34.06
C ASN A 59 0.90 -2.94 -34.75
N ASP A 60 1.89 -2.07 -34.52
CA ASP A 60 3.28 -2.29 -34.94
C ASP A 60 4.01 -3.15 -33.90
N ARG A 61 5.26 -3.55 -34.17
CA ARG A 61 6.05 -4.43 -33.30
C ARG A 61 6.10 -3.93 -31.85
N GLN A 62 6.54 -2.69 -31.64
CA GLN A 62 6.75 -2.11 -30.30
C GLN A 62 5.71 -1.08 -29.88
N LEU A 63 4.91 -0.60 -30.83
CA LEU A 63 3.97 0.50 -30.64
C LEU A 63 2.55 0.05 -30.93
N LEU A 64 1.63 0.62 -30.17
CA LEU A 64 0.21 0.55 -30.44
C LEU A 64 -0.29 1.99 -30.56
N SER A 65 -0.97 2.31 -31.65
CA SER A 65 -1.53 3.64 -31.87
C SER A 65 -2.97 3.55 -32.32
N TYR A 66 -3.73 4.60 -32.02
CA TYR A 66 -5.06 4.78 -32.56
C TYR A 66 -5.22 6.15 -33.21
N GLU A 67 -6.10 6.20 -34.19
CA GLU A 67 -6.62 7.41 -34.79
C GLU A 67 -8.15 7.35 -34.78
N ALA A 68 -8.80 8.44 -34.38
CA ALA A 68 -10.24 8.61 -34.56
C ALA A 68 -10.49 9.68 -35.63
N ASN A 69 -10.88 9.24 -36.81
CA ASN A 69 -11.14 10.11 -37.95
C ASN A 69 -12.64 10.35 -38.09
N ARG A 70 -13.07 11.61 -38.13
CA ARG A 70 -14.49 11.94 -38.27
C ARG A 70 -14.94 11.71 -39.72
N LEU A 71 -16.09 11.07 -39.92
CA LEU A 71 -16.58 10.69 -41.25
C LEU A 71 -17.23 11.85 -42.03
N ASP A 72 -17.69 12.89 -41.34
CA ASP A 72 -18.58 13.92 -41.91
C ASP A 72 -17.90 15.25 -42.33
N GLU A 73 -16.59 15.41 -42.16
CA GLU A 73 -15.95 16.72 -42.35
C GLU A 73 -14.66 16.67 -43.23
N ASP A 74 -14.39 17.73 -44.01
CA ASP A 74 -13.25 17.90 -44.95
C ASP A 74 -11.84 17.91 -44.29
N ASP A 75 -10.89 17.01 -44.61
CA ASP A 75 -9.40 16.93 -44.41
C ASP A 75 -8.59 17.84 -43.40
N ASN A 76 -9.17 18.80 -42.69
CA ASN A 76 -8.54 19.86 -41.90
C ASN A 76 -8.92 19.81 -40.41
N HIS A 77 -9.43 18.68 -39.92
CA HIS A 77 -9.84 18.53 -38.52
C HIS A 77 -8.69 18.08 -37.64
N VAL A 78 -8.85 18.33 -36.34
CA VAL A 78 -7.94 17.80 -35.34
C VAL A 78 -8.23 16.31 -35.20
N ASN A 79 -7.36 15.48 -35.79
CA ASN A 79 -7.41 14.03 -35.60
C ASN A 79 -7.09 13.71 -34.14
N MET A 80 -7.93 12.91 -33.50
CA MET A 80 -7.61 12.36 -32.18
C MET A 80 -6.64 11.21 -32.40
N PHE A 81 -5.43 11.37 -31.90
CA PHE A 81 -4.37 10.38 -32.03
C PHE A 81 -3.71 10.13 -30.68
N SER A 82 -3.43 8.87 -30.39
CA SER A 82 -2.50 8.49 -29.34
C SER A 82 -1.64 7.33 -29.79
N SER A 83 -0.41 7.31 -29.31
CA SER A 83 0.51 6.20 -29.48
C SER A 83 1.17 5.89 -28.16
N SER A 84 1.24 4.61 -27.80
CA SER A 84 1.94 4.15 -26.61
C SER A 84 2.85 2.97 -26.92
N ARG A 85 3.96 2.87 -26.18
CA ARG A 85 4.79 1.67 -26.20
C ARG A 85 4.00 0.52 -25.60
N LYS A 86 4.06 -0.65 -26.24
CA LYS A 86 3.41 -1.86 -25.73
C LYS A 86 3.88 -2.19 -24.33
N GLU A 87 5.18 -2.10 -24.04
CA GLU A 87 5.75 -2.29 -22.69
C GLU A 87 5.04 -1.44 -21.62
N SER A 88 4.82 -0.15 -21.91
CA SER A 88 4.12 0.76 -20.99
C SER A 88 2.67 0.34 -20.79
N LEU A 89 1.97 -0.02 -21.87
CA LEU A 89 0.60 -0.52 -21.80
C LEU A 89 0.53 -1.87 -21.06
N HIS A 90 1.50 -2.75 -21.27
CA HIS A 90 1.62 -4.04 -20.60
C HIS A 90 1.66 -3.84 -19.10
N ARG A 91 2.59 -3.01 -18.60
CA ARG A 91 2.70 -2.69 -17.17
C ARG A 91 1.41 -2.08 -16.64
N GLN A 92 0.89 -1.04 -17.30
CA GLN A 92 -0.28 -0.29 -16.83
C GLN A 92 -1.55 -1.11 -16.74
N THR A 93 -1.73 -2.06 -17.66
CA THR A 93 -2.96 -2.86 -17.76
C THR A 93 -2.80 -4.27 -17.21
N HIS A 94 -1.63 -4.65 -16.67
CA HIS A 94 -1.41 -6.03 -16.25
C HIS A 94 -2.33 -6.38 -15.07
N PRO A 95 -2.99 -7.55 -15.06
CA PRO A 95 -3.85 -7.95 -13.96
C PRO A 95 -3.15 -7.93 -12.60
N MET A 96 -1.86 -8.30 -12.58
CA MET A 96 -1.02 -8.31 -11.36
C MET A 96 -0.40 -6.97 -10.99
N ARG A 97 -0.66 -5.89 -11.74
CA ARG A 97 -0.01 -4.59 -11.49
C ARG A 97 -0.25 -4.08 -10.07
N GLU A 98 -1.51 -4.01 -9.67
CA GLU A 98 -1.91 -3.49 -8.35
C GLU A 98 -1.31 -4.33 -7.21
N LEU A 99 -1.25 -5.67 -7.37
CA LEU A 99 -0.60 -6.56 -6.42
C LEU A 99 0.91 -6.29 -6.34
N VAL A 100 1.61 -6.21 -7.48
CA VAL A 100 3.08 -6.04 -7.50
C VAL A 100 3.49 -4.63 -7.03
N GLU A 101 2.84 -3.58 -7.53
CA GLU A 101 3.11 -2.20 -7.11
C GLU A 101 2.78 -2.03 -5.62
N GLY A 102 1.59 -2.50 -5.19
CA GLY A 102 1.17 -2.45 -3.80
C GLY A 102 2.06 -3.23 -2.85
N PHE A 103 2.47 -4.44 -3.22
CA PHE A 103 3.42 -5.23 -2.44
C PHE A 103 4.80 -4.57 -2.36
N GLY A 104 5.24 -3.89 -3.43
CA GLY A 104 6.44 -3.08 -3.44
C GLY A 104 6.37 -1.93 -2.42
N GLU A 105 5.26 -1.20 -2.37
CA GLU A 105 5.03 -0.14 -1.37
C GLU A 105 5.01 -0.70 0.05
N LEU A 106 4.40 -1.86 0.27
CA LEU A 106 4.34 -2.51 1.58
C LEU A 106 5.73 -2.91 2.08
N ASN A 107 6.59 -3.45 1.21
CA ASN A 107 7.98 -3.79 1.53
C ASN A 107 8.81 -2.54 1.89
N VAL A 108 8.61 -1.43 1.18
CA VAL A 108 9.27 -0.16 1.52
C VAL A 108 8.80 0.34 2.89
N ALA A 109 7.51 0.23 3.19
CA ALA A 109 6.97 0.58 4.50
C ALA A 109 7.51 -0.31 5.62
N LEU A 110 7.65 -1.62 5.38
CA LEU A 110 8.27 -2.56 6.31
C LEU A 110 9.74 -2.20 6.60
N ALA A 111 10.51 -1.83 5.59
CA ALA A 111 11.90 -1.39 5.77
C ALA A 111 12.02 -0.14 6.66
N ILE A 112 11.07 0.81 6.53
CA ILE A 112 10.99 1.99 7.40
C ILE A 112 10.63 1.59 8.84
N LEU A 113 9.73 0.62 9.04
CA LEU A 113 9.41 0.08 10.35
C LEU A 113 10.63 -0.55 11.01
N TRP A 114 11.38 -1.36 10.26
CA TRP A 114 12.63 -1.97 10.71
C TRP A 114 13.62 -0.90 11.17
N GLU A 115 13.88 0.13 10.37
CA GLU A 115 14.85 1.17 10.70
C GLU A 115 14.46 1.94 11.98
N ASN A 116 13.17 2.24 12.15
CA ASN A 116 12.69 2.90 13.37
C ASN A 116 12.73 1.99 14.60
N ARG A 117 12.41 0.69 14.44
CA ARG A 117 12.55 -0.32 15.49
C ARG A 117 13.99 -0.41 15.96
N ASP A 118 14.92 -0.53 15.02
CA ASP A 118 16.36 -0.71 15.28
C ASP A 118 16.92 0.46 16.10
N ARG A 119 16.57 1.70 15.73
CA ARG A 119 16.94 2.91 16.51
C ARG A 119 16.44 2.88 17.95
N ILE A 120 15.23 2.38 18.19
CA ILE A 120 14.64 2.27 19.53
C ILE A 120 15.35 1.18 20.32
N HIS A 121 15.60 0.03 19.68
CA HIS A 121 16.32 -1.09 20.29
C HIS A 121 17.74 -0.68 20.68
N ASP A 122 18.49 -0.04 19.78
CA ASP A 122 19.82 0.54 20.04
C ASP A 122 19.81 1.51 21.23
N ALA A 123 18.77 2.34 21.34
CA ALA A 123 18.63 3.24 22.47
C ALA A 123 18.35 2.49 23.78
N CYS A 124 17.55 1.42 23.74
CA CYS A 124 17.29 0.58 24.90
C CYS A 124 18.54 -0.20 25.32
N ASP A 125 19.30 -0.75 24.39
CA ASP A 125 20.61 -1.39 24.62
C ASP A 125 21.58 -0.41 25.28
N THR A 126 21.73 0.77 24.69
CA THR A 126 22.55 1.87 25.21
C THR A 126 22.19 2.21 26.66
N PHE A 127 20.89 2.22 26.98
CA PHE A 127 20.41 2.46 28.34
C PHE A 127 20.71 1.30 29.29
N ARG A 128 20.48 0.06 28.84
CA ARG A 128 20.76 -1.15 29.63
C ARG A 128 22.24 -1.26 30.02
N ASP A 129 23.14 -0.84 29.13
CA ASP A 129 24.60 -0.90 29.36
C ASP A 129 25.15 0.25 30.19
N GLU A 130 24.70 1.49 29.95
CA GLU A 130 25.31 2.69 30.52
C GLU A 130 24.50 3.34 31.66
N GLY A 131 23.23 2.95 31.84
CA GLY A 131 22.32 3.56 32.82
C GLY A 131 21.81 4.95 32.41
N PHE A 132 20.92 5.53 33.23
CA PHE A 132 20.22 6.77 32.90
C PHE A 132 20.98 8.05 33.28
N ASP A 133 21.83 7.96 34.30
CA ASP A 133 22.45 9.12 34.95
C ASP A 133 23.42 9.90 34.03
N ASP A 134 23.99 9.24 33.02
CA ASP A 134 24.99 9.82 32.11
C ASP A 134 24.43 10.33 30.76
N LYS A 135 23.16 10.04 30.43
CA LYS A 135 22.59 10.30 29.08
C LYS A 135 21.83 11.64 28.95
N GLY A 136 21.31 12.17 30.05
CA GLY A 136 20.66 13.49 30.12
C GLY A 136 19.36 13.66 29.32
N ALA A 137 18.78 14.86 29.35
CA ALA A 137 17.48 15.19 28.74
C ALA A 137 17.45 15.19 27.20
N GLU A 138 18.62 15.18 26.53
CA GLU A 138 18.72 15.11 25.08
C GLU A 138 18.49 13.69 24.56
N PHE A 139 19.07 12.70 25.22
CA PHE A 139 18.83 11.29 24.92
C PHE A 139 17.35 10.91 25.04
N GLY A 140 16.71 11.31 26.14
CA GLY A 140 15.26 11.07 26.33
C GLY A 140 14.39 11.69 25.23
N ARG A 141 14.74 12.89 24.74
CA ARG A 141 14.04 13.52 23.60
C ARG A 141 14.25 12.77 22.28
N ARG A 142 15.44 12.22 22.06
CA ARG A 142 15.73 11.39 20.89
C ARG A 142 14.88 10.13 20.90
N VAL A 143 14.88 9.37 22.00
CA VAL A 143 14.06 8.16 22.14
C VAL A 143 12.57 8.46 21.99
N ASN A 144 12.09 9.58 22.55
CA ASN A 144 10.72 10.04 22.32
C ASN A 144 10.42 10.17 20.82
N THR A 145 11.32 10.83 20.09
CA THR A 145 11.19 11.06 18.65
C THR A 145 11.19 9.73 17.89
N ASP A 146 12.08 8.81 18.22
CA ASP A 146 12.18 7.50 17.56
C ASP A 146 10.90 6.68 17.75
N VAL A 147 10.33 6.67 18.95
CA VAL A 147 9.04 6.01 19.24
C VAL A 147 7.89 6.64 18.46
N HIS A 148 7.82 7.98 18.38
CA HIS A 148 6.80 8.66 17.58
C HIS A 148 6.95 8.34 16.09
N ASN A 149 8.18 8.30 15.59
CA ASN A 149 8.47 7.94 14.20
C ASN A 149 8.01 6.50 13.91
N TYR A 150 8.31 5.54 14.79
CA TYR A 150 7.84 4.17 14.63
C TYR A 150 6.31 4.09 14.55
N ILE A 151 5.62 4.69 15.51
CA ILE A 151 4.16 4.64 15.59
C ILE A 151 3.51 5.37 14.40
N ALA A 152 4.10 6.46 13.92
CA ALA A 152 3.66 7.14 12.70
C ALA A 152 3.86 6.25 11.46
N SER A 153 5.00 5.59 11.33
CA SER A 153 5.27 4.65 10.25
C SER A 153 4.38 3.42 10.29
N ALA A 154 4.02 2.92 11.48
CA ALA A 154 3.08 1.81 11.65
C ALA A 154 1.69 2.15 11.13
N TYR A 155 1.23 3.38 11.37
CA TYR A 155 -0.01 3.87 10.76
C TYR A 155 0.08 3.94 9.24
N THR A 156 1.18 4.46 8.69
CA THR A 156 1.39 4.51 7.23
C THR A 156 1.41 3.11 6.63
N PHE A 157 2.09 2.16 7.27
CA PHE A 157 2.09 0.75 6.86
C PHE A 157 0.66 0.19 6.80
N ASN A 158 -0.16 0.41 7.84
CA ASN A 158 -1.54 -0.03 7.86
C ASN A 158 -2.41 0.63 6.77
N GLN A 159 -2.20 1.92 6.48
CA GLN A 159 -2.91 2.60 5.38
C GLN A 159 -2.56 2.01 4.01
N ILE A 160 -1.28 1.70 3.80
CA ILE A 160 -0.84 1.02 2.57
C ILE A 160 -1.48 -0.37 2.50
N LEU A 161 -1.39 -1.16 3.58
CA LEU A 161 -2.00 -2.49 3.66
C LEU A 161 -3.49 -2.46 3.30
N GLN A 162 -4.28 -1.57 3.91
CA GLN A 162 -5.72 -1.43 3.62
C GLN A 162 -6.02 -0.99 2.18
N THR A 163 -5.13 -0.18 1.58
CA THR A 163 -5.28 0.27 0.20
C THR A 163 -5.05 -0.88 -0.79
N ILE A 164 -4.08 -1.75 -0.50
CA ILE A 164 -3.72 -2.86 -1.38
C ILE A 164 -4.48 -4.16 -1.06
N GLU A 165 -5.15 -4.22 0.10
CA GLU A 165 -5.89 -5.37 0.61
C GLU A 165 -6.87 -6.01 -0.41
N PRO A 166 -7.59 -5.24 -1.26
CA PRO A 166 -8.45 -5.85 -2.27
C PRO A 166 -7.70 -6.70 -3.31
N ASN A 167 -6.39 -6.51 -3.44
CA ASN A 167 -5.52 -7.15 -4.43
C ASN A 167 -4.58 -8.19 -3.81
N ILE A 168 -4.47 -8.27 -2.47
CA ILE A 168 -3.67 -9.32 -1.82
C ILE A 168 -4.49 -10.61 -1.68
N PRO A 169 -3.84 -11.77 -1.72
CA PRO A 169 -4.49 -13.02 -1.31
C PRO A 169 -4.97 -12.93 0.15
N THR A 170 -6.12 -13.52 0.46
CA THR A 170 -6.76 -13.36 1.79
C THR A 170 -7.04 -14.68 2.49
N ASP A 171 -6.57 -15.79 1.95
CA ASP A 171 -6.82 -17.13 2.45
C ASP A 171 -5.55 -17.84 2.95
N GLY A 172 -5.76 -18.93 3.67
CA GLY A 172 -4.67 -19.81 4.10
C GLY A 172 -3.67 -19.12 5.04
N PRO A 173 -2.35 -19.18 4.77
CA PRO A 173 -1.33 -18.57 5.63
C PRO A 173 -1.48 -17.06 5.82
N VAL A 174 -2.00 -16.34 4.81
CA VAL A 174 -2.15 -14.88 4.87
C VAL A 174 -3.23 -14.48 5.87
N GLU A 175 -4.35 -15.19 5.91
CA GLU A 175 -5.43 -14.95 6.87
C GLU A 175 -4.91 -15.06 8.31
N LYS A 176 -4.13 -16.11 8.60
CA LYS A 176 -3.55 -16.33 9.92
C LYS A 176 -2.54 -15.24 10.31
N ALA A 177 -1.60 -14.91 9.41
CA ALA A 177 -0.61 -13.86 9.68
C ALA A 177 -1.26 -12.49 9.88
N LYS A 178 -2.35 -12.23 9.15
CA LYS A 178 -3.14 -11.01 9.31
C LYS A 178 -3.83 -10.92 10.66
N GLU A 179 -4.42 -12.01 11.14
CA GLU A 179 -5.00 -12.05 12.49
C GLU A 179 -3.95 -11.73 13.55
N GLU A 180 -2.76 -12.33 13.46
CA GLU A 180 -1.64 -12.07 14.37
C GLU A 180 -1.16 -10.61 14.31
N PHE A 181 -1.04 -10.05 13.09
CA PHE A 181 -0.73 -8.63 12.89
C PHE A 181 -1.78 -7.70 13.51
N GLU A 182 -3.07 -7.95 13.27
CA GLU A 182 -4.17 -7.12 13.78
C GLU A 182 -4.23 -7.11 15.32
N GLU A 183 -3.73 -8.14 16.00
CA GLU A 183 -3.65 -8.15 17.46
C GLU A 183 -2.60 -7.17 17.99
N GLU A 184 -1.40 -7.15 17.39
CA GLU A 184 -0.35 -6.22 17.80
C GLU A 184 -0.58 -4.79 17.27
N GLU A 185 -1.21 -4.64 16.09
CA GLU A 185 -1.59 -3.37 15.48
C GLU A 185 -2.51 -2.55 16.40
N ARG A 186 -3.49 -3.20 17.05
CA ARG A 186 -4.41 -2.54 17.99
C ARG A 186 -3.68 -1.77 19.08
N LEU A 187 -2.67 -2.40 19.70
CA LEU A 187 -1.93 -1.77 20.79
C LEU A 187 -1.11 -0.58 20.29
N ILE A 188 -0.39 -0.74 19.17
CA ILE A 188 0.39 0.34 18.55
C ILE A 188 -0.51 1.51 18.15
N MET A 189 -1.69 1.23 17.60
CA MET A 189 -2.69 2.22 17.25
C MET A 189 -3.26 2.94 18.48
N GLY A 190 -3.50 2.24 19.59
CA GLY A 190 -3.88 2.86 20.86
C GLY A 190 -2.83 3.87 21.34
N LEU A 191 -1.54 3.47 21.33
CA LEU A 191 -0.43 4.36 21.70
C LEU A 191 -0.34 5.57 20.76
N ARG A 192 -0.57 5.39 19.46
CA ARG A 192 -0.64 6.48 18.48
C ARG A 192 -1.71 7.49 18.84
N VAL A 193 -2.92 7.00 19.09
CA VAL A 193 -4.09 7.83 19.42
C VAL A 193 -3.78 8.68 20.66
N TYR A 194 -3.22 8.07 21.69
CA TYR A 194 -2.79 8.80 22.88
C TYR A 194 -1.76 9.88 22.55
N ALA A 195 -0.70 9.51 21.82
CA ALA A 195 0.43 10.38 21.49
C ALA A 195 -0.01 11.58 20.64
N GLN A 196 -0.94 11.38 19.72
CA GLN A 196 -1.51 12.45 18.89
C GLN A 196 -2.29 13.47 19.72
N HIS A 197 -3.05 13.01 20.71
CA HIS A 197 -3.83 13.90 21.57
C HIS A 197 -2.94 14.67 22.56
N ASN A 198 -1.97 13.99 23.17
CA ASN A 198 -1.16 14.54 24.24
C ASN A 198 0.22 15.08 23.78
N LEU A 199 0.48 15.03 22.47
CA LEU A 199 1.74 15.42 21.80
C LEU A 199 2.99 14.68 22.30
N SER A 200 2.81 13.67 23.15
CA SER A 200 3.87 12.83 23.70
C SER A 200 3.30 11.57 24.36
N LEU A 201 4.10 10.51 24.41
CA LEU A 201 3.85 9.37 25.29
C LEU A 201 4.53 9.61 26.66
N PRO A 202 3.88 9.27 27.78
CA PRO A 202 4.42 9.46 29.12
C PRO A 202 5.36 8.30 29.46
N PHE A 203 6.31 7.99 28.59
CA PHE A 203 7.20 6.86 28.84
C PHE A 203 8.07 7.12 30.06
N ARG A 204 8.36 6.02 30.75
CA ARG A 204 9.28 5.96 31.87
C ARG A 204 10.31 4.91 31.54
N TYR A 205 11.56 5.23 31.88
CA TYR A 205 12.62 4.24 31.92
C TYR A 205 12.48 3.52 33.24
N GLY A 206 12.06 2.28 33.16
CA GLY A 206 11.62 1.53 34.32
C GLY A 206 12.19 0.13 34.31
N GLN A 207 12.32 -0.42 35.51
CA GLN A 207 12.43 -1.86 35.69
C GLN A 207 11.06 -2.47 35.42
N PHE A 208 10.93 -3.11 34.26
CA PHE A 208 9.81 -3.97 33.93
C PHE A 208 10.08 -5.35 34.53
N ILE A 209 9.11 -5.92 35.24
CA ILE A 209 9.19 -7.31 35.68
C ILE A 209 8.36 -8.12 34.69
N ASP A 210 9.02 -8.98 33.91
CA ASP A 210 8.29 -9.93 33.09
C ASP A 210 7.60 -10.93 34.02
N GLU A 211 6.27 -10.91 34.07
CA GLU A 211 5.48 -11.73 35.00
C GLU A 211 5.60 -13.24 34.70
N ASN A 212 5.94 -13.60 33.47
CA ASN A 212 6.09 -14.99 33.04
C ASN A 212 7.43 -15.60 33.45
N THR A 213 8.49 -14.79 33.50
CA THR A 213 9.86 -15.23 33.78
C THR A 213 10.41 -14.73 35.11
N GLY A 214 9.76 -13.73 35.73
CA GLY A 214 10.21 -13.05 36.94
C GLY A 214 11.49 -12.22 36.76
N SER A 215 11.96 -12.04 35.51
CA SER A 215 13.15 -11.24 35.22
C SER A 215 12.81 -9.76 35.32
N THR A 216 13.76 -8.97 35.83
CA THR A 216 13.66 -7.52 35.83
C THR A 216 14.48 -6.97 34.68
N GLU A 217 13.81 -6.40 33.68
CA GLU A 217 14.44 -5.76 32.52
C GLU A 217 14.30 -4.25 32.62
N MET A 218 15.41 -3.53 32.44
CA MET A 218 15.35 -2.09 32.25
C MET A 218 14.92 -1.81 30.81
N THR A 219 13.74 -1.22 30.64
CA THR A 219 13.15 -0.99 29.32
C THR A 219 12.35 0.32 29.28
N LEU A 220 11.89 0.66 28.08
CA LEU A 220 10.99 1.77 27.82
C LEU A 220 9.55 1.33 28.05
N SER A 221 8.88 1.92 29.03
CA SER A 221 7.54 1.50 29.44
C SER A 221 6.58 2.65 29.58
N VAL A 222 5.29 2.38 29.42
CA VAL A 222 4.20 3.33 29.69
C VAL A 222 3.22 2.70 30.68
N GLY A 223 2.81 3.44 31.69
CA GLY A 223 1.80 2.96 32.65
C GLY A 223 0.45 2.82 31.95
N LEU A 224 -0.22 1.67 32.13
CA LEU A 224 -1.52 1.43 31.49
C LEU A 224 -2.56 2.46 31.97
N GLU A 225 -2.58 2.79 33.26
CA GLU A 225 -3.44 3.85 33.81
C GLU A 225 -3.23 5.23 33.16
N GLU A 226 -2.04 5.50 32.61
CA GLU A 226 -1.73 6.80 31.99
C GLU A 226 -2.29 6.89 30.57
N VAL A 227 -2.36 5.78 29.84
CA VAL A 227 -2.85 5.74 28.45
C VAL A 227 -4.27 5.22 28.31
N ASN A 228 -4.77 4.48 29.31
CA ASN A 228 -6.13 4.00 29.43
C ASN A 228 -7.12 5.10 29.90
N VAL A 229 -6.90 6.33 29.40
CA VAL A 229 -7.74 7.50 29.67
C VAL A 229 -8.35 8.08 28.39
N ILE A 230 -8.22 7.36 27.27
CA ILE A 230 -8.90 7.69 26.02
C ILE A 230 -10.39 7.38 26.20
N GLU A 231 -11.07 8.18 27.03
CA GLU A 231 -12.51 8.35 26.99
C GLU A 231 -12.79 9.10 25.71
N SER A 232 -13.10 8.32 24.69
CA SER A 232 -13.50 8.71 23.36
C SER A 232 -14.12 10.11 23.28
N ASP A 233 -13.37 11.06 22.73
CA ASP A 233 -13.91 12.31 22.16
C ASP A 233 -14.60 11.98 20.81
N ILE A 234 -15.50 10.98 20.88
CA ILE A 234 -16.08 10.18 19.79
C ILE A 234 -16.88 11.01 18.80
N ASP A 235 -17.41 12.14 19.29
CA ASP A 235 -18.24 13.07 18.54
C ASP A 235 -17.39 14.11 17.79
N THR A 236 -16.11 14.28 18.16
CA THR A 236 -15.25 15.35 17.66
C THR A 236 -14.26 14.86 16.59
N TYR A 237 -13.78 13.60 16.65
CA TYR A 237 -12.78 13.07 15.74
C TYR A 237 -13.14 11.67 15.19
N GLY A 238 -13.07 11.49 13.86
CA GLY A 238 -13.01 10.16 13.22
C GLY A 238 -12.29 10.25 11.87
N PRO A 239 -11.92 9.12 11.20
CA PRO A 239 -11.84 7.72 11.63
C PRO A 239 -10.44 7.32 12.16
N ASP A 240 -10.26 6.01 12.43
CA ASP A 240 -9.05 5.27 12.86
C ASP A 240 -8.69 5.26 14.35
N GLY A 241 -9.01 4.15 15.02
CA GLY A 241 -8.62 3.86 16.43
C GLY A 241 -9.38 4.67 17.49
N TYR A 242 -9.76 5.92 17.20
CA TYR A 242 -10.42 6.84 18.13
C TYR A 242 -11.81 6.37 18.61
N ARG A 243 -12.58 5.70 17.75
CA ARG A 243 -13.97 5.29 18.07
C ARG A 243 -14.07 4.04 18.94
N LYS A 244 -13.02 3.23 18.99
CA LYS A 244 -13.09 1.91 19.63
C LYS A 244 -12.78 1.97 21.13
N GLY A 245 -12.24 3.11 21.61
CA GLY A 245 -11.95 3.35 23.02
C GLY A 245 -10.73 2.56 23.52
N ALA A 246 -10.32 2.84 24.75
CA ALA A 246 -9.13 2.23 25.34
C ALA A 246 -9.28 0.73 25.59
N ASP A 247 -10.48 0.25 25.93
CA ASP A 247 -10.78 -1.19 26.08
C ASP A 247 -10.42 -1.97 24.82
N HIS A 248 -10.78 -1.47 23.63
CA HIS A 248 -10.45 -2.16 22.38
C HIS A 248 -8.94 -2.34 22.16
N HIS A 249 -8.14 -1.36 22.57
CA HIS A 249 -6.69 -1.33 22.31
C HIS A 249 -5.89 -2.07 23.36
N TYR A 250 -6.39 -2.12 24.60
CA TYR A 250 -5.61 -2.58 25.74
C TYR A 250 -6.24 -3.73 26.54
N GLU A 251 -7.43 -4.24 26.19
CA GLU A 251 -8.11 -5.34 26.90
C GLU A 251 -7.22 -6.58 27.08
N LYS A 252 -6.36 -6.88 26.11
CA LYS A 252 -5.45 -8.04 26.14
C LYS A 252 -4.09 -7.75 26.80
N VAL A 253 -3.86 -6.54 27.31
CA VAL A 253 -2.61 -6.21 28.01
C VAL A 253 -2.67 -6.79 29.41
N GLU A 254 -1.78 -7.74 29.70
CA GLU A 254 -1.57 -8.24 31.05
C GLU A 254 -0.67 -7.28 31.85
N GLY A 255 -1.06 -6.99 33.09
CA GLY A 255 -0.34 -6.11 34.02
C GLY A 255 -0.66 -4.62 33.87
N ASP A 256 -0.01 -3.79 34.70
CA ASP A 256 -0.29 -2.35 34.80
C ASP A 256 0.62 -1.50 33.89
N THR A 257 1.44 -2.13 33.04
CA THR A 257 2.50 -1.44 32.28
C THR A 257 2.68 -2.07 30.90
N ILE A 258 2.79 -1.21 29.87
CA ILE A 258 3.11 -1.60 28.50
C ILE A 258 4.60 -1.43 28.29
N ASN A 259 5.31 -2.53 27.99
CA ASN A 259 6.70 -2.50 27.52
C ASN A 259 6.72 -2.10 26.03
N ILE A 260 7.12 -0.86 25.75
CA ILE A 260 7.08 -0.27 24.40
C ILE A 260 8.06 -0.98 23.46
N GLU A 261 9.29 -1.22 23.91
CA GLU A 261 10.31 -1.89 23.11
C GLU A 261 9.83 -3.27 22.66
N ARG A 262 9.29 -4.06 23.59
CA ARG A 262 8.77 -5.39 23.31
C ARG A 262 7.59 -5.36 22.35
N ARG A 263 6.65 -4.43 22.53
CA ARG A 263 5.48 -4.31 21.64
C ARG A 263 5.83 -3.84 20.24
N ILE A 264 6.81 -2.96 20.12
CA ILE A 264 7.38 -2.56 18.82
C ILE A 264 8.04 -3.76 18.11
N ASN A 265 8.74 -4.62 18.86
CA ASN A 265 9.31 -5.84 18.30
C ASN A 265 8.22 -6.80 17.80
N PHE A 266 7.21 -7.11 18.63
CA PHE A 266 6.13 -8.01 18.25
C PHE A 266 5.32 -7.48 17.06
N HIS A 267 5.00 -6.18 17.05
CA HIS A 267 4.32 -5.58 15.90
C HIS A 267 5.16 -5.66 14.63
N TYR A 268 6.47 -5.41 14.70
CA TYR A 268 7.36 -5.55 13.54
C TYR A 268 7.43 -6.98 13.05
N GLU A 269 7.61 -7.95 13.95
CA GLU A 269 7.70 -9.38 13.61
C GLU A 269 6.40 -9.86 12.94
N ALA A 270 5.23 -9.48 13.47
CA ALA A 270 3.95 -9.81 12.86
C ALA A 270 3.74 -9.12 11.49
N ALA A 271 4.23 -7.88 11.32
CA ALA A 271 4.19 -7.18 10.03
C ALA A 271 5.11 -7.85 8.99
N GLU A 272 6.30 -8.30 9.42
CA GLU A 272 7.26 -9.03 8.59
C GLU A 272 6.69 -10.39 8.15
N GLU A 273 6.13 -11.16 9.09
CA GLU A 273 5.46 -12.43 8.80
C GLU A 273 4.28 -12.26 7.84
N LEU A 274 3.49 -11.19 7.98
CA LEU A 274 2.40 -10.88 7.06
C LEU A 274 2.91 -10.58 5.65
N VAL A 275 3.96 -9.75 5.51
CA VAL A 275 4.55 -9.43 4.20
C VAL A 275 5.15 -10.69 3.56
N GLU A 276 5.84 -11.53 4.34
CA GLU A 276 6.38 -12.81 3.85
C GLU A 276 5.25 -13.73 3.39
N ALA A 277 4.20 -13.90 4.19
CA ALA A 277 3.05 -14.75 3.84
C ALA A 277 2.35 -14.26 2.56
N ILE A 278 2.16 -12.95 2.39
CA ILE A 278 1.59 -12.37 1.16
C ILE A 278 2.48 -12.71 -0.04
N GLY A 279 3.80 -12.52 0.09
CA GLY A 279 4.76 -12.79 -0.98
C GLY A 279 4.81 -14.27 -1.39
N GLU A 280 4.94 -15.17 -0.41
CA GLU A 280 4.98 -16.62 -0.67
C GLU A 280 3.68 -17.13 -1.28
N HIS A 281 2.54 -16.68 -0.77
CA HIS A 281 1.25 -17.13 -1.26
C HIS A 281 0.95 -16.56 -2.66
N ALA A 282 1.32 -15.30 -2.92
CA ALA A 282 1.22 -14.71 -4.26
C ALA A 282 2.08 -15.48 -5.28
N GLU A 283 3.31 -15.86 -4.93
CA GLU A 283 4.15 -16.69 -5.81
C GLU A 283 3.57 -18.09 -6.04
N ALA A 284 2.97 -18.69 -5.01
CA ALA A 284 2.37 -20.02 -5.11
C ALA A 284 1.11 -20.04 -6.00
N GLU A 285 0.23 -19.04 -5.89
CA GLU A 285 -1.03 -18.98 -6.64
C GLU A 285 -0.89 -18.29 -8.00
N HIS A 286 -0.01 -17.28 -8.11
CA HIS A 286 0.09 -16.39 -9.27
C HIS A 286 1.49 -16.39 -9.93
N GLY A 287 2.34 -17.38 -9.64
CA GLY A 287 3.73 -17.42 -10.11
C GLY A 287 3.90 -17.17 -11.62
N ASP A 288 3.12 -17.84 -12.47
CA ASP A 288 3.17 -17.66 -13.93
C ASP A 288 2.80 -16.23 -14.37
N GLU A 289 1.79 -15.63 -13.71
CA GLU A 289 1.31 -14.28 -14.02
C GLU A 289 2.25 -13.20 -13.48
N LEU A 290 2.92 -13.48 -12.36
CA LEU A 290 3.99 -12.64 -11.81
C LEU A 290 5.24 -12.69 -12.70
N GLU A 291 5.58 -13.85 -13.25
CA GLU A 291 6.65 -13.99 -14.24
C GLU A 291 6.33 -13.22 -15.52
N ASP A 292 5.11 -13.33 -16.07
CA ASP A 292 4.66 -12.52 -17.22
C ASP A 292 4.77 -11.01 -16.93
N TYR A 293 4.36 -10.57 -15.73
CA TYR A 293 4.54 -9.17 -15.33
C TYR A 293 6.01 -8.74 -15.33
N ARG A 294 6.91 -9.56 -14.77
CA ARG A 294 8.37 -9.29 -14.70
C ARG A 294 8.99 -9.25 -16.09
N GLU A 295 8.61 -10.16 -16.98
CA GLU A 295 9.06 -10.21 -18.38
C GLU A 295 8.55 -8.99 -19.15
N SER A 296 7.28 -8.61 -18.95
CA SER A 296 6.70 -7.43 -19.58
C SER A 296 7.40 -6.13 -19.13
N ALA A 297 7.95 -6.12 -17.91
CA ALA A 297 8.75 -5.02 -17.39
C ALA A 297 10.22 -5.08 -17.83
N THR A 298 10.70 -6.17 -18.42
CA THR A 298 12.09 -6.33 -18.89
C THR A 298 12.21 -6.46 -20.40
N TYR A 299 11.12 -6.24 -21.15
CA TYR A 299 11.02 -6.30 -22.62
C TYR A 299 12.03 -5.40 -23.39
N ASP A 300 12.88 -4.65 -22.68
CA ASP A 300 13.82 -3.66 -23.18
C ASP A 300 15.25 -4.19 -23.49
N ALA A 301 15.52 -5.51 -23.51
CA ALA A 301 16.91 -6.00 -23.67
C ALA A 301 17.29 -6.74 -24.97
N GLU A 302 16.46 -7.62 -25.57
CA GLU A 302 17.00 -8.57 -26.58
C GLU A 302 16.14 -8.92 -27.82
N ARG A 303 15.15 -8.13 -28.24
CA ARG A 303 14.48 -8.36 -29.54
C ARG A 303 14.17 -7.14 -30.40
#